data_AF-A0A967GLP7-F1
#
_entry.id   AF-A0A967GLP7-F1
#
_cell.length_a   1.000
_cell.length_b   1.000
_cell.length_c   1.000
_cell.angle_alpha   90.00
_cell.angle_beta   90.00
_cell.angle_gamma   90.00
#
_symmetry.space_group_name_H-M   'P 1'
#
loop_
_entity.id
_entity.type
_entity.pdbx_description
1 polymer ?
#
loop_
_entity_poly.entity_id
_entity_poly.type
_entity_poly.pdbx_seq_one_letter_code
_entity_poly.pdbx_strand_id
1 'polypeptide(L)'
;KVQEAYDDLARQTMAQYEALTEAGFTFEFHSNPYDGRPVPAIHDLRDNKHMWVFPTAGGFGTGSTLNIGLADPAGGPNLNPEDVLQRLKDAGVEVKD
;
A
#
# COMPACT_ATOMS: atom_id res chain seq x y z
N LYS A 1 10.10 -9.15 -19.65
CA LYS A 1 10.64 -9.59 -18.34
C LYS A 1 10.03 -8.85 -17.17
N VAL A 2 10.22 -7.53 -17.02
CA VAL A 2 9.63 -6.79 -15.87
C VAL A 2 8.10 -6.75 -15.96
N GLN A 3 7.55 -6.33 -17.11
CA GLN A 3 6.09 -6.31 -17.34
C GLN A 3 5.46 -7.69 -17.12
N GLU A 4 6.01 -8.73 -17.76
CA GLU A 4 5.55 -10.12 -17.58
C GLU A 4 5.54 -10.57 -16.11
N ALA A 5 6.53 -10.18 -15.30
CA ALA A 5 6.56 -10.52 -13.88
C ALA A 5 5.46 -9.78 -13.09
N TYR A 6 5.15 -8.52 -13.44
CA TYR A 6 4.03 -7.79 -12.84
C TYR A 6 2.67 -8.37 -13.25
N ASP A 7 2.52 -8.75 -14.52
CA ASP A 7 1.29 -9.39 -15.01
C ASP A 7 1.06 -10.74 -14.31
N ASP A 8 2.13 -11.53 -14.14
CA ASP A 8 2.06 -12.81 -13.44
C ASP A 8 1.72 -12.63 -11.95
N LEU A 9 2.31 -11.64 -11.27
CA LEU A 9 1.99 -11.29 -9.89
C LEU A 9 0.52 -10.89 -9.74
N ALA A 10 0.02 -10.02 -10.63
CA ALA A 10 -1.38 -9.59 -10.60
C ALA A 10 -2.33 -10.78 -10.78
N ARG A 11 -2.06 -11.62 -11.78
CA ARG A 11 -2.84 -12.84 -12.05
C ARG A 11 -2.87 -13.79 -10.86
N GLN A 12 -1.71 -14.07 -10.26
CA GLN A 12 -1.61 -14.98 -9.12
C GLN A 12 -2.30 -14.41 -7.88
N THR A 13 -2.19 -13.11 -7.63
CA THR A 13 -2.82 -12.47 -6.47
C THR A 13 -4.34 -12.47 -6.61
N MET A 14 -4.84 -12.20 -7.82
CA MET A 14 -6.28 -12.27 -8.09
C MET A 14 -6.83 -13.69 -7.92
N ALA A 15 -6.14 -14.70 -8.46
CA ALA A 15 -6.54 -16.09 -8.31
C ALA A 15 -6.61 -16.53 -6.84
N GLN A 16 -5.69 -16.05 -5.99
CA GLN A 16 -5.73 -16.30 -4.54
C GLN A 16 -6.93 -15.63 -3.88
N TYR A 17 -7.23 -14.37 -4.24
CA TYR A 17 -8.40 -13.66 -3.74
C TYR A 17 -9.72 -14.34 -4.13
N GLU A 18 -9.84 -14.76 -5.38
CA GLU A 18 -11.00 -15.48 -5.89
C GLU A 18 -11.19 -16.81 -5.15
N ALA A 19 -10.13 -17.61 -5.01
CA ALA A 19 -10.19 -18.89 -4.29
C ALA A 19 -10.65 -18.73 -2.83
N LEU A 20 -10.23 -17.66 -2.15
CA LEU A 20 -10.67 -17.36 -0.78
C LEU A 20 -12.13 -16.89 -0.76
N THR A 21 -12.52 -16.04 -1.69
CA THR A 21 -13.91 -15.54 -1.78
C THR A 21 -14.88 -16.70 -2.08
N GLU A 22 -14.52 -17.60 -2.99
CA GLU A 22 -15.28 -18.83 -3.30
C GLU A 22 -15.35 -19.78 -2.10
N ALA A 23 -14.29 -19.84 -1.28
CA ALA A 23 -14.27 -20.58 -0.02
C ALA A 23 -15.11 -19.89 1.09
N GLY A 24 -15.71 -18.73 0.82
CA GLY A 24 -16.59 -18.00 1.72
C GLY A 24 -15.88 -17.02 2.66
N PHE A 25 -14.67 -16.58 2.31
CA PHE A 25 -13.98 -15.52 3.06
C PHE A 25 -14.48 -14.13 2.67
N THR A 26 -14.55 -13.23 3.66
CA THR A 26 -14.90 -11.82 3.48
C THR A 26 -13.76 -10.91 3.95
N PHE A 27 -13.64 -9.76 3.30
CA PHE A 27 -12.56 -8.80 3.51
C PHE A 27 -13.14 -7.40 3.69
N GLU A 28 -12.84 -6.75 4.81
CA GLU A 28 -13.33 -5.41 5.12
C GLU A 28 -12.20 -4.51 5.62
N PHE A 29 -12.30 -3.19 5.42
CA PHE A 29 -11.25 -2.26 5.82
C PHE A 29 -11.49 -1.67 7.21
N HIS A 30 -10.52 -1.82 8.12
CA HIS A 30 -10.56 -1.18 9.45
C HIS A 30 -9.14 -0.98 10.00
N SER A 31 -8.89 0.14 10.67
CA SER A 31 -7.54 0.50 11.15
C SER A 31 -7.13 -0.21 12.44
N ASN A 32 -8.08 -0.43 13.36
CA ASN A 32 -7.80 -1.12 14.63
C ASN A 32 -9.03 -1.90 15.17
N PRO A 33 -9.40 -3.02 14.53
CA PRO A 33 -10.62 -3.77 14.89
C PRO A 33 -10.48 -4.65 16.14
N TYR A 34 -9.25 -4.82 16.67
CA TYR A 34 -8.95 -5.76 17.76
C TYR A 34 -8.25 -5.12 18.96
N ASP A 35 -8.28 -3.79 19.08
CA ASP A 35 -7.65 -3.03 20.17
C ASP A 35 -6.18 -3.41 20.42
N GLY A 36 -5.42 -3.66 19.35
CA GLY A 36 -4.01 -4.08 19.44
C GLY A 36 -3.78 -5.52 19.93
N ARG A 37 -4.82 -6.34 20.09
CA ARG A 37 -4.68 -7.77 20.45
C ARG A 37 -4.67 -8.64 19.19
N PRO A 38 -3.65 -9.49 18.97
CA PRO A 38 -3.56 -10.31 17.75
C PRO A 38 -4.45 -11.56 17.79
N VAL A 39 -4.75 -12.10 18.97
CA VAL A 39 -5.50 -13.36 19.11
C VAL A 39 -6.92 -13.30 18.52
N PRO A 40 -7.72 -12.23 18.76
CA PRO A 40 -9.02 -12.08 18.11
C PRO A 40 -8.97 -12.14 16.58
N ALA A 41 -7.90 -11.65 15.95
CA ALA A 41 -7.74 -11.71 14.49
C ALA A 41 -7.65 -13.14 13.96
N ILE A 42 -6.99 -14.02 14.70
CA ILE A 42 -6.88 -15.43 14.34
C ILE A 42 -8.22 -16.14 14.50
N HIS A 43 -9.00 -15.80 15.53
CA HIS A 43 -10.34 -16.33 15.71
C HIS A 43 -11.28 -15.89 14.58
N ASP A 44 -11.29 -14.61 14.22
CA ASP A 44 -12.15 -14.10 13.15
C ASP A 44 -11.85 -14.77 11.79
N LEU A 45 -10.56 -14.98 11.50
CA LEU A 45 -10.12 -15.70 10.31
C LEU A 45 -10.62 -17.15 10.28
N ARG A 46 -10.52 -17.87 11.39
CA ARG A 46 -10.79 -19.32 11.45
C ARG A 46 -12.27 -19.64 11.63
N ASP A 47 -12.92 -18.89 12.49
CA ASP A 47 -14.27 -19.18 12.98
C ASP A 47 -15.32 -18.45 12.13
N ASN A 48 -14.99 -17.26 11.59
CA ASN A 48 -15.93 -16.43 10.81
C ASN A 48 -15.53 -16.25 9.34
N LYS A 49 -14.35 -16.76 8.93
CA LYS A 49 -13.76 -16.53 7.60
C LYS A 49 -13.64 -15.05 7.23
N HIS A 50 -13.43 -14.19 8.23
CA HIS A 50 -13.39 -12.76 8.04
C HIS A 50 -11.98 -12.22 8.26
N MET A 51 -11.56 -11.30 7.39
CA MET A 51 -10.29 -10.60 7.50
C MET A 51 -10.48 -9.08 7.43
N TRP A 52 -10.04 -8.39 8.48
CA TRP A 52 -9.84 -6.95 8.39
C TRP A 52 -8.54 -6.63 7.66
N VAL A 53 -8.64 -5.73 6.69
CA VAL A 53 -7.54 -5.17 5.91
C VAL A 53 -7.22 -3.79 6.45
N PHE A 54 -5.94 -3.54 6.74
CA PHE A 54 -5.51 -2.22 7.16
C PHE A 54 -5.63 -1.25 5.96
N PRO A 55 -6.43 -0.19 6.06
CA PRO A 55 -6.69 0.69 4.93
C PRO A 55 -5.43 1.48 4.55
N THR A 56 -5.21 1.67 3.25
CA THR A 56 -4.15 2.54 2.75
C THR A 56 -4.27 3.95 3.34
N ALA A 57 -5.49 4.48 3.48
CA ALA A 57 -5.75 5.76 4.12
C ALA A 57 -5.36 5.81 5.60
N GLY A 58 -5.11 4.70 6.29
CA GLY A 58 -4.62 4.69 7.67
C GLY A 58 -3.10 4.65 7.80
N GLY A 59 -2.38 4.30 6.73
CA GLY A 59 -0.92 4.06 6.76
C GLY A 59 -0.10 4.80 5.73
N PHE A 60 -0.67 5.10 4.57
CA PHE A 60 0.01 5.73 3.44
C PHE A 60 -0.68 7.04 3.10
N GLY A 61 0.04 8.16 3.21
CA GLY A 61 -0.44 9.47 2.78
C GLY A 61 -1.33 10.25 3.76
N THR A 62 -1.62 9.73 4.97
CA THR A 62 -2.18 10.57 6.05
C THR A 62 -1.08 11.35 6.74
N GLY A 63 -1.09 12.66 6.52
CA GLY A 63 0.01 13.56 6.83
C GLY A 63 0.57 14.08 5.51
N SER A 64 0.43 15.38 5.28
CA SER A 64 0.59 16.13 4.03
C SER A 64 1.98 16.10 3.38
N THR A 65 2.83 15.14 3.72
CA THR A 65 4.15 14.93 3.13
C THR A 65 4.11 13.70 2.24
N LEU A 66 3.91 13.94 0.94
CA LEU A 66 4.30 12.98 -0.09
C LEU A 66 5.82 12.76 0.03
N ASN A 67 6.23 11.69 0.71
CA ASN A 67 7.62 11.28 0.75
C ASN A 67 7.96 10.63 -0.61
N ILE A 68 8.42 11.44 -1.56
CA ILE A 68 8.75 11.02 -2.93
C ILE A 68 10.06 10.20 -3.00
N GLY A 69 10.52 9.63 -1.87
CA GLY A 69 11.84 8.99 -1.77
C GLY A 69 13.02 9.98 -1.87
N LEU A 70 12.79 11.27 -1.58
CA LEU A 70 13.86 12.28 -1.52
C LEU A 70 14.78 12.12 -0.30
N ALA A 71 14.28 11.46 0.75
CA ALA A 71 15.07 11.05 1.89
C ALA A 71 15.11 9.52 1.89
N ASP A 72 16.01 8.93 1.10
CA ASP A 72 16.36 7.53 1.25
C ASP A 72 17.24 7.36 2.50
N PRO A 73 16.81 6.66 3.56
CA PRO A 73 17.65 6.37 4.71
C PRO A 73 18.80 5.38 4.40
N ALA A 74 18.85 4.80 3.20
CA ALA A 74 19.91 3.90 2.73
C ALA A 74 20.90 4.53 1.73
N GLY A 75 20.84 5.85 1.47
CA GLY A 75 21.90 6.57 0.75
C GLY A 75 21.77 6.64 -0.77
N GLY A 76 20.56 6.68 -1.31
CA GLY A 76 20.29 7.13 -2.68
C GLY A 76 20.88 8.53 -2.96
N PRO A 77 21.02 8.92 -4.24
CA PRO A 77 21.59 10.21 -4.60
C PRO A 77 20.84 11.30 -3.84
N ASN A 78 21.57 12.13 -3.10
CA ASN A 78 21.03 13.24 -2.33
C ASN A 78 20.32 14.18 -3.33
N LEU A 79 19.01 14.01 -3.48
CA LEU A 79 18.22 14.78 -4.42
C LEU A 79 17.96 16.12 -3.74
N ASN A 80 18.74 17.13 -4.12
CA ASN A 80 18.48 18.50 -3.71
C ASN A 80 17.03 18.84 -4.06
N PRO A 81 16.19 19.24 -3.08
CA PRO A 81 14.79 19.57 -3.32
C PRO A 81 14.58 20.59 -4.44
N GLU A 82 15.50 21.55 -4.62
CA GLU A 82 15.47 22.53 -5.69
C GLU A 82 15.61 21.89 -7.09
N ASP A 83 16.51 20.91 -7.22
CA ASP A 83 16.74 20.21 -8.49
C ASP A 83 15.53 19.36 -8.88
N VAL A 84 14.83 18.80 -7.91
CA VAL A 84 13.60 18.04 -8.14
C VAL A 84 12.47 18.95 -8.55
N LEU A 85 12.31 20.09 -7.86
CA LEU A 85 11.33 21.10 -8.22
C LEU A 85 11.55 21.61 -9.64
N GLN A 86 12.81 21.86 -10.01
CA GLN A 86 13.16 22.28 -11.36
C GLN A 86 12.82 21.22 -12.41
N ARG A 87 13.14 19.94 -12.15
CA ARG A 87 12.79 18.83 -13.06
C ARG A 87 11.28 18.67 -13.24
N LEU A 88 10.49 18.90 -12.19
CA LEU A 88 9.03 18.86 -12.28
C LEU A 88 8.50 20.02 -13.14
N LYS A 89 9.05 21.22 -12.98
CA LYS A 89 8.74 22.38 -13.84
C LYS A 89 9.13 22.13 -15.30
N ASP A 90 10.32 21.57 -15.55
CA ASP A 90 10.79 21.21 -16.89
C ASP A 90 9.92 20.13 -17.55
N ALA A 91 9.36 19.22 -16.75
CA ALA A 91 8.40 18.21 -17.19
C ALA A 91 6.97 18.76 -17.38
N GLY A 92 6.74 20.06 -17.18
CA GLY A 92 5.44 20.71 -17.35
C GLY A 92 4.44 20.40 -16.23
N VAL A 93 4.90 19.91 -15.08
CA VAL A 93 4.05 19.69 -13.90
C VAL A 93 3.84 21.01 -13.19
N GLU A 94 2.58 21.38 -12.95
CA GLU A 94 2.23 22.56 -12.19
C GLU A 94 2.55 22.31 -10.70
N VAL A 95 3.57 22.99 -10.18
CA VAL A 95 3.94 22.92 -8.77
C VAL A 95 3.50 24.21 -8.09
N LYS A 96 2.70 24.09 -7.02
CA LYS A 96 2.25 25.22 -6.22
C LYS A 96 3.28 25.53 -5.14
N ASP A 97 3.58 26.82 -4.98
CA ASP A 97 4.43 27.34 -3.90
C ASP A 97 3.82 27.09 -2.50
#